data_AF-X1RJS9-F1
#
_entry.id   AF-X1RJS9-F1
#
_cell.length_a   1.000
_cell.length_b   1.000
_cell.length_c   1.000
_cell.angle_alpha   90.00
_cell.angle_beta   90.00
_cell.angle_gamma   90.00
#
_symmetry.space_group_name_H-M   'P 1'
#
loop_
_entity.id
_entity.type
_entity.pdbx_description
1 polymer ?
#
loop_
_entity_poly.entity_id
_entity_poly.type
_entity_poly.pdbx_seq_one_letter_code
_entity_poly.pdbx_strand_id
1 'polypeptide(L)'
;MRTRSSKGWGQLPRALARALAGAKINGSESRVLWAMVYKTIAFNKSSDGIPWSQLAELTGIDQWHLGRSINSLLKKGVIFSKDNVFGIQTDFSKWETPPKQVVIQEPPPDQGELPPKRGELPPKRVDSRDLSKRAYQEKGLSPSEKKKKRKA
;
A
#
# COMPACT_ATOMS: atom_id res chain seq x y z
N MET A 1 -7.39 24.87 -19.94
CA MET A 1 -7.43 25.05 -18.47
C MET A 1 -6.76 26.38 -18.12
N ARG A 2 -7.49 27.40 -17.63
CA ARG A 2 -6.86 28.66 -17.16
C ARG A 2 -6.37 28.45 -15.72
N THR A 3 -5.20 27.84 -15.55
CA THR A 3 -4.49 27.97 -14.28
C THR A 3 -3.91 29.38 -14.26
N ARG A 4 -4.25 30.18 -13.24
CA ARG A 4 -3.37 31.29 -12.86
C ARG A 4 -1.98 30.67 -12.70
N SER A 5 -0.96 31.29 -13.32
CA SER A 5 0.44 30.83 -13.37
C SER A 5 0.78 29.76 -12.32
N SER A 6 1.19 28.56 -12.76
CA SER A 6 1.61 27.46 -11.87
C SER A 6 2.86 27.78 -11.05
N LYS A 7 3.53 28.90 -11.36
CA LYS A 7 4.69 29.40 -10.63
C LYS A 7 4.22 30.30 -9.48
N GLY A 8 4.60 29.95 -8.25
CA GLY A 8 4.29 30.73 -7.04
C GLY A 8 4.46 29.92 -5.75
N TRP A 9 4.11 30.53 -4.62
CA TRP A 9 4.07 29.89 -3.30
C TRP A 9 2.71 30.14 -2.64
N GLY A 10 2.28 29.19 -1.80
CA GLY A 10 1.05 29.28 -1.02
C GLY A 10 1.36 29.32 0.47
N GLN A 11 0.71 30.21 1.22
CA GLN A 11 0.89 30.29 2.67
C GLN A 11 0.03 29.24 3.37
N LEU A 12 0.65 28.21 3.95
CA LEU A 12 -0.07 27.23 4.78
C LEU A 12 -0.02 27.66 6.26
N PRO A 13 -1.17 27.87 6.93
CA PRO A 13 -1.18 28.17 8.35
C PRO A 13 -0.48 27.06 9.16
N ARG A 14 0.44 27.43 10.06
CA ARG A 14 1.24 26.46 10.84
C ARG A 14 0.36 25.52 11.67
N ALA A 15 -0.75 26.03 12.21
CA ALA A 15 -1.71 25.23 12.96
C ALA A 15 -2.34 24.13 12.09
N LEU A 16 -2.71 24.47 10.84
CA LEU A 16 -3.24 23.51 9.89
C LEU A 16 -2.18 22.50 9.47
N ALA A 17 -0.95 22.95 9.18
CA ALA A 17 0.16 22.05 8.85
C ALA A 17 0.41 21.03 9.98
N ARG A 18 0.39 21.48 11.24
CA ARG A 18 0.54 20.63 12.41
C ARG A 18 -0.62 19.63 12.56
N ALA A 19 -1.86 20.07 12.33
CA ALA A 19 -3.03 19.20 12.40
C ALA A 19 -3.00 18.12 11.31
N LEU A 20 -2.64 18.50 10.07
CA LEU A 20 -2.48 17.58 8.95
C LEU A 20 -1.39 16.53 9.19
N ALA A 21 -0.30 16.90 9.85
CA ALA A 21 0.77 15.97 10.20
C ALA A 21 0.33 14.87 11.19
N GLY A 22 -0.65 15.16 12.07
CA GLY A 22 -1.21 14.20 13.02
C GLY A 22 -2.44 13.45 12.51
N ALA A 23 -3.00 13.84 11.37
CA ALA A 23 -4.23 13.28 10.86
C ALA A 23 -4.01 11.93 10.17
N LYS A 24 -4.90 10.97 10.43
CA LYS A 24 -4.86 9.64 9.80
C LYS A 24 -5.48 9.69 8.41
N ILE A 25 -4.69 10.06 7.41
CA ILE A 25 -5.13 10.25 6.03
C ILE A 25 -4.52 9.15 5.15
N ASN A 26 -5.34 8.49 4.33
CA ASN A 26 -4.87 7.48 3.36
C ASN A 26 -4.19 8.14 2.14
N GLY A 27 -3.41 7.40 1.35
CA GLY A 27 -2.69 7.94 0.19
C GLY A 27 -3.58 8.66 -0.82
N SER A 28 -4.72 8.07 -1.20
CA SER A 28 -5.67 8.69 -2.13
C SER A 28 -6.34 9.94 -1.53
N GLU A 29 -6.68 9.88 -0.24
CA GLU A 29 -7.26 11.00 0.50
C GLU A 29 -6.25 12.16 0.58
N SER A 30 -4.98 11.86 0.82
CA SER A 30 -3.89 12.84 0.89
C SER A 30 -3.73 13.58 -0.44
N ARG A 31 -3.78 12.87 -1.57
CA ARG A 31 -3.75 13.51 -2.90
C ARG A 31 -4.92 14.49 -3.09
N VAL A 32 -6.15 14.06 -2.76
CA VAL A 32 -7.35 14.90 -2.86
C VAL A 32 -7.24 16.11 -1.95
N LEU A 33 -6.77 15.91 -0.72
CA LEU A 33 -6.60 16.97 0.26
C LEU A 33 -5.58 18.01 -0.22
N TRP A 34 -4.42 17.59 -0.72
CA TRP A 34 -3.42 18.50 -1.28
C TRP A 34 -3.92 19.22 -2.54
N ALA A 35 -4.73 18.57 -3.38
CA ALA A 35 -5.39 19.23 -4.51
C ALA A 35 -6.35 20.33 -4.03
N MET A 36 -7.09 20.09 -2.95
CA MET A 36 -7.94 21.11 -2.33
C MET A 36 -7.11 22.25 -1.70
N VAL A 37 -6.03 21.94 -0.96
CA VAL A 37 -5.09 22.95 -0.42
C VAL A 37 -4.55 23.83 -1.54
N TYR A 38 -4.14 23.23 -2.66
CA TYR A 38 -3.65 23.97 -3.82
C TYR A 38 -4.71 24.89 -4.42
N LYS A 39 -5.96 24.44 -4.51
CA LYS A 39 -7.06 25.26 -5.07
C LYS A 39 -7.57 26.35 -4.13
N THR A 40 -7.40 26.18 -2.83
CA THR A 40 -7.93 27.09 -1.81
C THR A 40 -6.82 27.93 -1.20
N ILE A 41 -6.11 27.35 -0.24
CA ILE A 41 -5.10 28.00 0.61
C ILE A 41 -3.94 28.56 -0.20
N ALA A 42 -3.48 27.85 -1.24
CA ALA A 42 -2.37 28.37 -2.05
C ALA A 42 -2.74 29.66 -2.81
N PHE A 43 -4.04 29.91 -3.03
CA PHE A 43 -4.57 31.16 -3.59
C PHE A 43 -5.19 32.08 -2.52
N ASN A 44 -4.87 31.85 -1.23
CA ASN A 44 -5.34 32.59 -0.08
C ASN A 44 -6.88 32.63 0.07
N LYS A 45 -7.55 31.54 -0.31
CA LYS A 45 -9.00 31.35 -0.14
C LYS A 45 -9.29 30.33 0.96
N SER A 46 -10.38 30.51 1.71
CA SER A 46 -10.85 29.53 2.70
C SER A 46 -11.56 28.33 2.06
N SER A 47 -12.27 28.57 0.97
CA SER A 47 -13.05 27.57 0.24
C SER A 47 -13.13 27.95 -1.24
N ASP A 48 -13.33 26.96 -2.12
CA ASP A 48 -13.46 27.19 -3.56
C ASP A 48 -14.41 26.16 -4.20
N GLY A 49 -15.07 26.58 -5.28
CA GLY A 49 -15.89 25.70 -6.10
C GLY A 49 -15.00 24.90 -7.03
N ILE A 50 -14.60 23.69 -6.62
CA ILE A 50 -13.65 22.88 -7.39
C ILE A 50 -14.42 21.85 -8.23
N PRO A 51 -14.36 21.93 -9.58
CA PRO A 51 -15.00 20.94 -10.42
C PRO A 51 -14.26 19.59 -10.34
N TRP A 52 -15.01 18.50 -10.45
CA TRP A 52 -14.51 17.13 -10.35
C TRP A 52 -13.42 16.82 -11.38
N SER A 53 -13.55 17.36 -12.60
CA SER A 53 -12.54 17.20 -13.66
C SER A 53 -11.18 17.76 -13.27
N GLN A 54 -11.14 18.90 -12.57
CA GLN A 54 -9.88 19.49 -12.11
C GLN A 54 -9.26 18.71 -10.95
N LEU A 55 -10.08 18.15 -10.06
CA LEU A 55 -9.57 17.25 -9.01
C LEU A 55 -8.98 15.98 -9.62
N ALA A 56 -9.63 15.40 -10.62
CA ALA A 56 -9.13 14.21 -11.30
C ALA A 56 -7.78 14.48 -11.99
N GLU A 57 -7.68 15.61 -12.69
CA GLU A 57 -6.44 16.04 -13.34
C GLU A 57 -5.30 16.27 -12.34
N LEU A 58 -5.56 16.92 -11.20
CA LEU A 58 -4.54 17.20 -10.19
C LEU A 58 -4.09 15.95 -9.40
N THR A 59 -5.02 15.02 -9.15
CA THR A 59 -4.75 13.85 -8.30
C THR A 59 -4.33 12.62 -9.09
N GLY A 60 -4.60 12.60 -10.40
CA GLY A 60 -4.48 11.41 -11.24
C GLY A 60 -5.47 10.31 -10.87
N ILE A 61 -6.49 10.62 -10.07
CA ILE A 61 -7.54 9.67 -9.67
C ILE A 61 -8.73 9.87 -10.60
N ASP A 62 -9.25 8.77 -11.12
CA ASP A 62 -10.45 8.80 -11.94
C ASP A 62 -11.65 9.42 -11.21
N GLN A 63 -12.50 10.15 -11.93
CA GLN A 63 -13.64 10.88 -11.36
C GLN A 63 -14.60 9.96 -10.59
N TRP A 64 -14.80 8.72 -11.05
CA TRP A 64 -15.67 7.74 -10.40
C TRP A 64 -15.13 7.32 -9.01
N HIS A 65 -13.82 7.43 -8.78
CA HIS A 65 -13.17 7.05 -7.53
C HIS A 65 -12.90 8.22 -6.57
N LEU A 66 -12.96 9.46 -7.06
CA LEU A 66 -12.78 10.65 -6.23
C LEU A 66 -13.81 10.74 -5.09
N GLY A 67 -15.06 10.40 -5.38
CA GLY A 67 -16.16 10.47 -4.40
C GLY A 67 -15.87 9.66 -3.14
N ARG A 68 -15.21 8.51 -3.25
CA ARG A 68 -14.83 7.68 -2.09
C ARG A 68 -13.86 8.41 -1.17
N SER A 69 -12.86 9.07 -1.73
CA SER A 69 -11.83 9.79 -0.97
C SER A 69 -12.41 11.07 -0.34
N ILE A 70 -13.22 11.83 -1.09
CA ILE A 70 -13.90 13.03 -0.61
C ILE A 70 -14.85 12.68 0.54
N ASN A 71 -15.68 11.64 0.39
CA ASN A 71 -16.61 11.21 1.43
C ASN A 71 -15.88 10.72 2.68
N SER A 72 -14.73 10.06 2.53
CA SER A 72 -13.90 9.67 3.68
C SER A 72 -13.35 10.88 4.43
N LEU A 73 -12.85 11.90 3.72
CA LEU A 73 -12.37 13.14 4.32
C LEU A 73 -13.48 13.94 5.01
N LEU A 74 -14.69 13.96 4.44
CA LEU A 74 -15.87 14.58 5.06
C LEU A 74 -16.26 13.88 6.36
N LYS A 75 -16.26 12.54 6.37
CA LYS A 75 -16.53 11.74 7.59
C LYS A 75 -15.51 12.03 8.69
N LYS A 76 -14.24 12.11 8.34
CA LYS A 76 -13.16 12.48 9.27
C LYS A 76 -13.21 13.93 9.75
N GLY A 77 -14.09 14.77 9.20
CA GLY A 77 -14.21 16.19 9.55
C GLY A 77 -13.03 17.05 9.10
N VAL A 78 -12.16 16.55 8.22
CA VAL A 78 -10.95 17.27 7.74
C VAL A 78 -11.32 18.34 6.72
N ILE A 79 -12.33 18.06 5.91
CA ILE A 79 -12.89 18.99 4.93
C ILE A 79 -14.36 19.21 5.22
N PHE A 80 -14.90 20.33 4.72
CA PHE A 80 -16.33 20.58 4.71
C PHE A 80 -16.79 20.87 3.28
N SER A 81 -18.07 20.59 3.03
CA SER A 81 -18.75 20.95 1.78
C SER A 81 -19.98 21.78 2.13
N LYS A 82 -20.11 22.96 1.51
CA LYS A 82 -21.28 23.83 1.66
C LYS A 82 -21.64 24.37 0.28
N ASP A 83 -22.90 24.19 -0.14
CA ASP A 83 -23.43 24.73 -1.41
C ASP A 83 -22.54 24.44 -2.63
N ASN A 84 -22.03 23.20 -2.72
CA ASN A 84 -21.13 22.74 -3.80
C ASN A 84 -19.72 23.40 -3.80
N VAL A 85 -19.33 24.01 -2.69
CA VAL A 85 -18.01 24.59 -2.43
C VAL A 85 -17.29 23.71 -1.42
N PHE A 86 -16.01 23.41 -1.69
CA PHE A 86 -15.16 22.64 -0.79
C PHE A 86 -14.20 23.55 -0.03
N GLY A 87 -13.97 23.26 1.24
CA GLY A 87 -13.02 23.97 2.09
C GLY A 87 -12.35 23.05 3.11
N ILE A 88 -11.25 23.51 3.67
CA ILE A 88 -10.50 22.78 4.71
C ILE A 88 -10.97 23.25 6.07
N GLN A 89 -11.29 22.30 6.95
CA GLN A 89 -11.84 22.60 8.26
C GLN A 89 -10.76 23.17 9.19
N THR A 90 -10.97 24.40 9.67
CA THR A 90 -10.06 25.08 10.60
C THR A 90 -10.27 24.67 12.05
N ASP A 91 -11.47 24.22 12.42
CA ASP A 91 -11.75 23.75 13.78
C ASP A 91 -11.26 22.31 13.95
N PHE A 92 -10.05 22.15 14.48
CA PHE A 92 -9.40 20.84 14.63
C PHE A 92 -10.12 19.91 15.62
N SER A 93 -10.95 20.43 16.52
CA SER A 93 -11.76 19.62 17.43
C SER A 93 -12.81 18.75 16.72
N LYS A 94 -13.15 19.10 15.47
CA LYS A 94 -14.09 18.31 14.65
C LYS A 94 -13.40 17.19 13.88
N TRP A 95 -12.08 17.12 13.92
CA TRP A 95 -11.33 16.10 13.21
C TRP A 95 -11.37 14.81 14.01
N GLU A 96 -11.63 13.69 13.34
CA GLU A 96 -11.50 12.37 13.94
C GLU A 96 -10.03 12.21 14.39
N THR A 97 -9.81 12.35 15.69
CA THR A 97 -8.49 12.19 16.26
C THR A 97 -8.24 10.70 16.40
N PRO A 98 -7.16 10.15 15.82
CA PRO A 98 -6.87 8.74 16.03
C PRO A 98 -6.63 8.52 17.54
N PRO A 99 -7.18 7.45 18.14
CA PRO A 99 -6.76 7.06 19.48
C PRO A 99 -5.24 6.87 19.45
N LYS A 100 -4.53 7.32 20.49
CA LYS A 100 -3.11 6.98 20.67
C LYS A 100 -3.03 5.46 20.65
N GLN A 101 -2.57 4.89 19.54
CA GLN A 101 -2.15 3.50 19.50
C GLN A 101 -0.86 3.45 20.31
N VAL A 102 -1.03 3.31 21.62
CA VAL A 102 0.02 2.73 22.46
C VAL A 102 0.10 1.31 21.93
N VAL A 103 1.14 1.02 21.16
CA VAL A 103 1.52 -0.36 20.91
C VAL A 103 1.92 -0.87 22.29
N ILE A 104 0.95 -1.41 23.03
CA ILE A 104 1.26 -2.36 24.08
C ILE A 104 1.90 -3.49 23.31
N GLN A 105 3.23 -3.54 23.33
CA GLN A 105 3.93 -4.73 22.89
C GLN A 105 3.46 -5.80 23.87
N GLU A 106 2.46 -6.59 23.48
CA GLU A 106 2.38 -7.93 24.06
C GLU A 106 3.75 -8.54 23.78
N PRO A 107 4.46 -9.02 24.81
CA PRO A 107 5.69 -9.76 24.57
C PRO A 107 5.33 -10.83 23.53
N PRO A 108 6.15 -11.01 22.48
CA PRO A 108 5.84 -11.97 21.43
C PRO A 108 5.44 -13.29 22.10
N PRO A 109 4.35 -13.94 21.65
CA PRO A 109 3.89 -15.19 22.24
C PRO A 109 5.10 -16.10 22.29
N ASP A 110 5.35 -16.66 23.49
CA ASP A 110 6.49 -17.50 23.80
C ASP A 110 6.72 -18.41 22.60
N GLN A 111 7.79 -18.13 21.85
CA GLN A 111 8.10 -18.87 20.64
C GLN A 111 8.43 -20.27 21.11
N GLY A 112 7.41 -21.13 21.14
CA GLY A 112 7.57 -22.55 21.41
C GLY A 112 8.76 -23.05 20.62
N GLU A 113 9.62 -23.78 21.33
CA GLU A 113 10.94 -24.25 20.93
C GLU A 113 11.32 -23.98 19.47
N LEU A 114 12.36 -23.16 19.27
CA LEU A 114 13.03 -23.02 17.99
C LEU A 114 13.13 -24.39 17.32
N PRO A 115 12.76 -24.53 16.03
CA PRO A 115 12.94 -25.80 15.34
C PRO A 115 14.40 -26.22 15.50
N PRO A 116 14.68 -27.50 15.80
CA PRO A 116 16.03 -27.95 16.07
C PRO A 116 16.90 -27.51 14.92
N LYS A 117 18.02 -26.83 15.24
CA LYS A 117 19.03 -26.40 14.26
C LYS A 117 19.19 -27.53 13.26
N ARG A 118 18.84 -27.26 12.00
CA ARG A 118 18.93 -28.21 10.88
C ARG A 118 20.39 -28.53 10.60
N GLY A 119 20.98 -29.30 11.51
CA GLY A 119 22.24 -29.98 11.34
C GLY A 119 21.96 -31.22 10.50
N GLU A 120 22.05 -31.06 9.19
CA GLU A 120 22.64 -32.04 8.28
C GLU A 120 22.60 -31.42 6.88
N LEU A 121 23.80 -31.21 6.33
CA LEU A 121 23.99 -30.83 4.93
C LEU A 121 23.25 -31.84 4.04
N PRO A 122 22.63 -31.41 2.92
CA PRO A 122 22.05 -32.35 1.98
C PRO A 122 23.14 -33.34 1.51
N PRO A 123 22.80 -34.64 1.32
CA PRO A 123 23.77 -35.60 0.83
C PRO A 123 24.35 -35.08 -0.49
N LYS A 124 25.69 -35.17 -0.59
CA LYS A 124 26.50 -34.69 -1.72
C LYS A 124 25.74 -34.82 -3.03
N ARG A 125 25.50 -33.67 -3.69
CA ARG A 125 24.98 -33.61 -5.06
C ARG A 125 25.77 -34.59 -5.91
N VAL A 126 25.10 -35.63 -6.40
CA VAL A 126 25.64 -36.46 -7.47
C VAL A 126 25.41 -35.69 -8.75
N ASP A 127 26.48 -35.38 -9.47
CA ASP A 127 26.41 -34.63 -10.72
C ASP A 127 25.51 -35.34 -11.73
N SER A 128 24.74 -34.55 -12.46
CA SER A 128 23.70 -34.97 -13.41
C SER A 128 24.18 -35.87 -14.55
N ARG A 129 25.48 -36.18 -14.62
CA ARG A 129 26.11 -37.09 -15.59
C ARG A 129 25.90 -38.57 -15.28
N ASP A 130 25.59 -38.96 -14.05
CA ASP A 130 25.47 -40.38 -13.70
C ASP A 130 24.05 -40.98 -13.89
N LEU A 131 23.03 -40.14 -14.05
CA LEU A 131 21.66 -40.62 -14.33
C LEU A 131 21.49 -41.15 -15.77
N SER A 132 22.29 -40.65 -16.71
CA SER A 132 22.19 -41.07 -18.13
C SER A 132 22.77 -42.46 -18.37
N LYS A 133 23.88 -42.84 -17.71
CA LYS A 133 24.49 -44.16 -17.89
C LYS A 133 23.64 -45.31 -17.35
N ARG A 134 22.94 -45.11 -16.23
CA ARG A 134 21.98 -46.10 -15.70
C ARG A 134 20.77 -46.29 -16.61
N ALA A 135 20.26 -45.21 -17.21
CA ALA A 135 19.13 -45.28 -18.14
C ALA A 135 19.46 -46.06 -19.43
N TYR A 136 20.72 -45.99 -19.90
CA TYR A 136 21.18 -46.79 -21.05
C TYR A 136 21.35 -48.28 -20.70
N GLN A 137 21.74 -48.62 -19.47
CA GLN A 137 21.84 -50.01 -19.03
C GLN A 137 20.47 -50.67 -18.84
N GLU A 138 19.45 -49.92 -18.38
CA GLU A 138 18.11 -50.48 -18.17
C GLU A 138 17.28 -50.60 -19.45
N LYS A 139 17.54 -49.78 -20.48
CA LYS A 139 16.85 -49.88 -21.79
C LYS A 139 17.28 -51.07 -22.65
N GLY A 140 18.25 -51.87 -22.21
CA GLY A 140 18.79 -53.00 -22.98
C GLY A 140 18.31 -54.40 -22.57
N LEU A 141 17.51 -54.57 -21.52
CA LEU A 141 17.08 -55.90 -21.08
C LEU A 141 15.55 -56.06 -21.03
N SER A 142 15.06 -56.89 -21.94
CA SER A 142 13.71 -57.47 -21.92
C SER A 142 13.43 -58.20 -20.60
N PRO A 143 12.20 -58.14 -20.03
CA PRO A 143 11.83 -58.83 -18.79
C PRO A 143 11.94 -60.36 -18.80
N SER A 144 12.20 -60.99 -19.96
CA SER A 144 12.14 -62.45 -20.11
C SER A 144 13.40 -63.23 -19.67
N GLU A 145 14.54 -62.58 -19.37
CA GLU A 145 15.78 -63.32 -19.04
C GLU A 145 16.13 -63.39 -17.53
N LYS A 146 15.49 -62.59 -16.66
CA LYS A 146 15.80 -62.60 -15.21
C LYS A 146 15.23 -63.82 -14.45
N LYS A 147 14.27 -64.57 -15.01
CA LYS A 147 13.70 -65.75 -14.34
C LYS A 147 14.55 -67.03 -14.46
N LYS A 148 15.56 -67.08 -15.34
CA LYS A 148 16.37 -68.30 -15.58
C LYS A 148 17.66 -68.38 -14.75
N LYS A 149 18.10 -67.31 -14.08
CA LYS A 149 19.34 -67.30 -13.26
C LYS A 149 19.17 -67.54 -11.76
N ARG A 150 17.95 -67.86 -11.30
CA ARG A 150 17.66 -68.19 -9.89
C ARG A 150 17.44 -69.68 -9.61
N LYS A 151 17.63 -70.55 -10.62
CA LYS A 151 17.59 -72.02 -10.46
C LYS A 151 18.73 -72.65 -11.25
N ALA A 152 19.95 -72.56 -10.73
CA ALA A 152 21.08 -73.45 -10.99
C ALA A 152 22.07 -73.26 -9.84
#